data_AF-R6VWP5-F1
#
_entry.id   AF-R6VWP5-F1
#
_cell.length_a   1.000
_cell.length_b   1.000
_cell.length_c   1.000
_cell.angle_alpha   90.00
_cell.angle_beta   90.00
_cell.angle_gamma   90.00
#
_symmetry.space_group_name_H-M   'P 1'
#
loop_
_entity.id
_entity.type
_entity.pdbx_description
1 polymer ?
#
loop_
_entity_poly.entity_id
_entity_poly.type
_entity_poly.pdbx_seq_one_letter_code
_entity_poly.pdbx_strand_id
1 'polypeptide(L)'
;MWVSRISHPRDRFENGQPINAVVKTPWGDDGRLILSHRELLGTWEENAAKYSVGQTVTGIVRSIEQYGVFVELTPNLAGLAEYSDELAIGDCVSVFIKSIIPQKMKLKLVIIDRAECARKTHSYDYYITSGSIKRWQYSPDGAVKLIETVF
;
A
#
# COMPACT_ATOMS: atom_id res chain seq x y z
N MET A 1 -1.36 0.64 12.01
CA MET A 1 -2.44 0.52 11.00
C MET A 1 -1.75 0.05 9.73
N TRP A 2 -2.14 -1.08 9.12
CA TRP A 2 -1.31 -1.86 8.17
C TRP A 2 -1.49 -1.50 6.69
N VAL A 3 -2.28 -0.47 6.41
CA VAL A 3 -2.45 0.09 5.06
C VAL A 3 -1.33 1.08 4.83
N SER A 4 -0.62 0.99 3.70
CA SER A 4 0.40 1.96 3.32
C SER A 4 -0.18 3.37 3.34
N ARG A 5 0.27 4.18 4.31
CA ARG A 5 -0.10 5.60 4.39
C ARG A 5 0.90 6.37 3.57
N ILE A 6 0.39 7.31 2.77
CA ILE A 6 1.19 8.32 2.11
C ILE A 6 1.14 9.58 2.96
N SER A 7 2.26 10.28 3.05
CA SER A 7 2.36 11.51 3.86
C SER A 7 1.82 12.70 3.07
N HIS A 8 2.02 12.71 1.75
CA HIS A 8 1.54 13.75 0.87
C HIS A 8 0.99 13.16 -0.45
N PRO A 9 -0.09 13.72 -1.05
CA PRO A 9 -0.62 13.22 -2.33
C PRO A 9 0.41 13.15 -3.45
N ARG A 10 1.37 14.10 -3.47
CA ARG A 10 2.50 14.14 -4.42
C ARG A 10 3.40 12.90 -4.40
N ASP A 11 3.37 12.13 -3.31
CA ASP A 11 4.15 10.90 -3.18
C ASP A 11 3.58 9.78 -4.07
N ARG A 12 2.38 10.00 -4.62
CA ARG A 12 1.63 9.06 -5.44
C ARG A 12 1.07 9.67 -6.71
N PHE A 13 0.72 10.94 -6.74
CA PHE A 13 -0.01 11.54 -7.84
C PHE A 13 0.72 12.74 -8.43
N GLU A 14 0.58 12.91 -9.73
CA GLU A 14 1.03 14.08 -10.46
C GLU A 14 -0.17 14.90 -10.98
N ASN A 15 0.01 16.21 -11.15
CA ASN A 15 -1.03 17.07 -11.69
C ASN A 15 -1.34 16.68 -13.15
N GLY A 16 -2.63 16.51 -13.47
CA GLY A 16 -3.07 16.10 -14.79
C GLY A 16 -3.06 14.58 -15.03
N GLN A 17 -2.64 13.78 -14.04
CA GLN A 17 -2.70 12.33 -14.11
C GLN A 17 -4.15 11.82 -14.05
N PRO A 18 -4.63 11.05 -15.05
CA PRO A 18 -5.93 10.40 -14.96
C PRO A 18 -5.87 9.26 -13.93
N ILE A 19 -6.81 9.26 -12.97
CA ILE A 19 -6.92 8.22 -11.94
C ILE A 19 -8.38 7.78 -11.79
N ASN A 20 -8.58 6.51 -11.46
CA ASN A 20 -9.90 6.01 -11.07
C ASN A 20 -10.13 6.24 -9.56
N ALA A 21 -11.37 6.49 -9.15
CA ALA A 21 -11.74 6.60 -7.75
C ALA A 21 -13.18 6.13 -7.51
N VAL A 22 -13.46 5.72 -6.27
CA VAL A 22 -14.79 5.34 -5.80
C VAL A 22 -15.42 6.51 -5.07
N VAL A 23 -16.67 6.83 -5.38
CA VAL A 23 -17.43 7.84 -4.65
C VAL A 23 -17.88 7.25 -3.31
N LYS A 24 -17.51 7.88 -2.19
CA LYS A 24 -17.96 7.48 -0.85
C LYS A 24 -19.19 8.24 -0.37
N THR A 25 -19.40 9.47 -0.83
CA THR A 25 -20.53 10.25 -0.35
C THR A 25 -21.82 9.78 -1.03
N PRO A 26 -22.90 9.49 -0.28
CA PRO A 26 -24.20 9.28 -0.87
C PRO A 26 -24.71 10.57 -1.56
N TRP A 27 -25.52 10.40 -2.59
CA TRP A 27 -26.11 11.52 -3.32
C TRP A 27 -27.08 12.30 -2.40
N GLY A 28 -26.77 13.57 -2.11
CA GLY A 28 -27.61 14.46 -1.30
C GLY A 28 -26.96 15.10 -0.08
N ASP A 29 -25.69 14.80 0.21
CA ASP A 29 -24.96 15.32 1.38
C ASP A 29 -24.22 16.63 1.04
N ASP A 30 -24.60 17.74 1.71
CA ASP A 30 -23.96 19.07 1.89
C ASP A 30 -23.02 19.66 0.80
N GLY A 31 -23.10 19.20 -0.45
CA GLY A 31 -22.21 19.61 -1.54
C GLY A 31 -20.77 19.09 -1.45
N ARG A 32 -20.49 18.08 -0.62
CA ARG A 32 -19.13 17.53 -0.44
C ARG A 32 -18.97 16.16 -1.10
N LEU A 33 -18.12 16.09 -2.13
CA LEU A 33 -17.77 14.83 -2.79
C LEU A 33 -16.52 14.21 -2.15
N ILE A 34 -16.66 13.04 -1.52
CA ILE A 34 -15.55 12.26 -0.98
C ILE A 34 -15.25 11.14 -1.97
N LEU A 35 -14.00 11.09 -2.42
CA LEU A 35 -13.49 10.07 -3.33
C LEU A 35 -12.47 9.18 -2.62
N SER A 36 -12.45 7.90 -2.97
CA SER A 36 -11.50 6.93 -2.43
C SER A 36 -10.78 6.20 -3.55
N HIS A 37 -9.45 6.22 -3.49
CA HIS A 37 -8.60 5.51 -4.45
C HIS A 37 -8.19 4.12 -3.95
N ARG A 38 -8.18 3.93 -2.63
CA ARG A 38 -7.56 2.79 -1.96
C ARG A 38 -8.19 1.45 -2.35
N GLU A 39 -9.51 1.39 -2.42
CA GLU A 39 -10.24 0.14 -2.66
C GLU A 39 -10.02 -0.39 -4.08
N LEU A 40 -9.62 0.48 -5.02
CA LEU A 40 -9.34 0.06 -6.40
C LEU A 40 -8.00 -0.65 -6.56
N LEU A 41 -7.09 -0.48 -5.60
CA LEU A 41 -5.72 -0.99 -5.64
C LEU A 41 -5.58 -2.42 -5.09
N GLY A 42 -6.70 -3.08 -4.81
CA GLY A 42 -6.74 -4.45 -4.32
C GLY A 42 -6.55 -4.58 -2.81
N THR A 43 -6.88 -5.76 -2.31
CA THR A 43 -6.77 -6.18 -0.91
C THR A 43 -5.32 -6.43 -0.52
N TRP A 44 -5.08 -6.69 0.77
CA TRP A 44 -3.75 -7.09 1.23
C TRP A 44 -3.31 -8.41 0.59
N GLU A 45 -4.21 -9.39 0.46
CA GLU A 45 -3.90 -10.71 -0.07
C GLU A 45 -3.57 -10.68 -1.56
N GLU A 46 -4.38 -9.97 -2.35
CA GLU A 46 -4.15 -9.82 -3.80
C GLU A 46 -2.80 -9.16 -4.11
N ASN A 47 -2.39 -8.20 -3.27
CA ASN A 47 -1.10 -7.55 -3.42
C ASN A 47 0.05 -8.44 -2.91
N ALA A 48 -0.15 -9.15 -1.79
CA ALA A 48 0.84 -10.08 -1.25
C ALA A 48 1.09 -11.26 -2.19
N ALA A 49 0.07 -11.72 -2.93
CA ALA A 49 0.17 -12.82 -3.89
C ALA A 49 1.12 -12.53 -5.07
N LYS A 50 1.48 -11.26 -5.31
CA LYS A 50 2.48 -10.87 -6.31
C LYS A 50 3.91 -11.22 -5.90
N TYR A 51 4.12 -11.64 -4.65
CA TYR A 51 5.43 -11.80 -4.06
C TYR A 51 5.61 -13.17 -3.42
N SER A 52 6.86 -13.65 -3.42
CA SER A 52 7.24 -14.93 -2.79
C SER A 52 8.30 -14.72 -1.72
N VAL A 53 8.28 -15.57 -0.69
CA VAL A 53 9.35 -15.61 0.33
C VAL A 53 10.67 -15.99 -0.34
N GLY A 54 11.75 -15.30 0.01
CA GLY A 54 13.07 -15.48 -0.61
C GLY A 54 13.33 -14.57 -1.81
N GLN A 55 12.35 -13.78 -2.24
CA GLN A 55 12.50 -12.85 -3.35
C GLN A 55 13.13 -11.53 -2.88
N THR A 56 13.98 -10.94 -3.72
CA THR A 56 14.45 -9.55 -3.57
C THR A 56 13.62 -8.64 -4.47
N VAL A 57 13.11 -7.55 -3.92
CA VAL A 57 12.26 -6.58 -4.62
C VAL A 57 12.62 -5.17 -4.23
N THR A 58 12.28 -4.20 -5.07
CA THR A 58 12.45 -2.77 -4.73
C THR A 58 11.21 -2.25 -4.02
N GLY A 59 11.42 -1.41 -3.01
CA GLY A 59 10.35 -0.71 -2.29
C GLY A 59 10.73 0.72 -1.94
N ILE A 60 9.77 1.46 -1.41
CA ILE A 60 9.94 2.86 -0.98
C ILE A 60 9.74 2.94 0.53
N VAL A 61 10.65 3.58 1.24
CA VAL A 61 10.51 3.86 2.67
C VAL A 61 9.37 4.86 2.89
N ARG A 62 8.32 4.45 3.60
CA ARG A 62 7.14 5.30 3.87
C ARG A 62 7.11 5.85 5.28
N SER A 63 7.61 5.10 6.25
CA SER A 63 7.74 5.57 7.65
C SER A 63 8.94 4.93 8.30
N ILE A 64 9.54 5.64 9.25
CA ILE A 64 10.65 5.16 10.08
C ILE A 64 10.21 5.35 11.53
N GLU A 65 10.18 4.27 12.28
CA GLU A 65 9.86 4.24 13.69
C GLU A 65 11.04 3.66 14.47
N GLN A 66 11.15 3.93 15.76
CA GLN A 66 12.26 3.41 16.60
C GLN A 66 12.39 1.88 16.57
N TYR A 67 11.29 1.18 16.33
CA TYR A 67 11.27 -0.28 16.28
C TYR A 67 11.45 -0.87 14.86
N GLY A 68 11.48 -0.05 13.82
CA GLY A 68 11.66 -0.53 12.46
C GLY A 68 11.25 0.44 11.35
N VAL A 69 11.62 0.05 10.12
CA VAL A 69 11.35 0.81 8.91
C VAL A 69 10.20 0.17 8.13
N PHE A 70 9.21 0.97 7.75
CA PHE A 70 8.11 0.53 6.91
C PHE A 70 8.42 0.79 5.44
N VAL A 71 8.58 -0.29 4.68
CA VAL A 71 8.88 -0.26 3.26
C VAL A 71 7.64 -0.71 2.49
N GLU A 72 7.18 0.14 1.58
CA GLU A 72 6.08 -0.14 0.69
C GLU A 72 6.59 -0.82 -0.59
N LEU A 73 6.03 -1.98 -0.92
CA LEU A 73 6.39 -2.74 -2.12
C LEU A 73 5.44 -2.38 -3.27
N THR A 74 4.14 -2.34 -2.96
CA THR A 74 3.06 -1.93 -3.85
C THR A 74 2.09 -1.03 -3.08
N PRO A 75 1.23 -0.26 -3.79
CA PRO A 75 0.05 0.29 -3.14
C PRO A 75 -0.67 -0.79 -2.34
N ASN A 76 -1.14 -0.42 -1.15
CA ASN A 76 -1.80 -1.34 -0.24
C ASN A 76 -0.95 -2.52 0.26
N LEU A 77 0.39 -2.49 0.15
CA LEU A 77 1.25 -3.49 0.78
C LEU A 77 2.54 -2.87 1.31
N ALA A 78 2.70 -2.89 2.63
CA ALA A 78 3.93 -2.52 3.30
C ALA A 78 4.45 -3.68 4.15
N GLY A 79 5.78 -3.81 4.19
CA GLY A 79 6.48 -4.69 5.11
C GLY A 79 7.27 -3.90 6.14
N LEU A 80 7.63 -4.59 7.23
CA LEU A 80 8.46 -4.08 8.30
C LEU A 80 9.87 -4.66 8.16
N ALA A 81 10.85 -3.79 8.10
CA ALA A 81 12.27 -4.11 8.26
C ALA A 81 12.78 -3.63 9.62
N GLU A 82 13.95 -4.12 10.00
CA GLU A 82 14.66 -3.63 11.19
C GLU A 82 15.02 -2.15 11.03
N TYR A 83 15.20 -1.48 12.17
CA TYR A 83 15.55 -0.07 12.19
C TYR A 83 16.93 0.14 11.58
N SER A 84 17.06 1.18 10.76
CA SER A 84 18.32 1.65 10.20
C SER A 84 18.31 3.18 10.24
N ASP A 85 19.37 3.75 10.81
CA ASP A 85 19.61 5.20 10.93
C ASP A 85 20.06 5.83 9.62
N GLU A 86 20.52 5.00 8.68
CA GLU A 86 21.00 5.44 7.38
C GLU A 86 19.87 5.73 6.38
N LEU A 87 18.59 5.51 6.71
CA LEU A 87 17.50 5.66 5.75
C LEU A 87 16.66 6.91 6.00
N ALA A 88 16.12 7.48 4.92
CA ALA A 88 15.18 8.59 4.96
C ALA A 88 13.82 8.20 4.35
N ILE A 89 12.76 8.91 4.74
CA ILE A 89 11.43 8.73 4.15
C ILE A 89 11.49 9.16 2.67
N GLY A 90 11.00 8.29 1.79
CA GLY A 90 11.08 8.47 0.34
C GLY A 90 12.25 7.73 -0.31
N ASP A 91 13.19 7.20 0.47
CA ASP A 91 14.30 6.42 -0.07
C ASP A 91 13.79 5.16 -0.76
N CYS A 92 14.46 4.85 -1.86
CA CYS A 92 14.26 3.65 -2.63
C CYS A 92 15.25 2.59 -2.14
N VAL A 93 14.74 1.41 -1.78
CA VAL A 93 15.53 0.36 -1.15
C VAL A 93 15.27 -0.99 -1.79
N SER A 94 16.32 -1.79 -1.92
CA SER A 94 16.19 -3.21 -2.26
C SER A 94 15.97 -4.00 -0.98
N VAL A 95 14.88 -4.77 -0.94
CA VAL A 95 14.47 -5.53 0.23
C VAL A 95 14.29 -7.01 -0.10
N PHE A 96 14.76 -7.85 0.80
CA PHE A 96 14.57 -9.28 0.78
C PHE A 96 13.33 -9.67 1.59
N ILE A 97 12.43 -10.47 1.00
CA ILE A 97 11.22 -10.92 1.67
C ILE A 97 11.55 -12.16 2.50
N LYS A 98 11.73 -11.94 3.81
CA LYS A 98 12.05 -13.00 4.78
C LYS A 98 10.83 -13.85 5.13
N SER A 99 9.65 -13.24 5.24
CA SER A 99 8.43 -13.95 5.62
C SER A 99 7.18 -13.14 5.27
N ILE A 100 6.14 -13.84 4.83
CA ILE A 100 4.79 -13.30 4.60
C ILE A 100 3.85 -14.00 5.58
N ILE A 101 3.12 -13.23 6.39
CA ILE A 101 2.23 -13.75 7.44
C ILE A 101 0.82 -13.17 7.20
N PRO A 102 -0.02 -13.82 6.39
CA PRO A 102 -1.34 -13.31 6.00
C PRO A 102 -2.29 -13.05 7.16
N GLN A 103 -2.34 -13.95 8.14
CA GLN A 103 -3.26 -13.86 9.28
C GLN A 103 -3.02 -12.60 10.13
N LYS A 104 -1.80 -12.05 10.07
CA LYS A 104 -1.41 -10.83 10.78
C LYS A 104 -1.26 -9.62 9.86
N MET A 105 -1.44 -9.78 8.55
CA MET A 105 -1.12 -8.79 7.52
C MET A 105 0.30 -8.23 7.67
N LYS A 106 1.29 -9.12 7.86
CA LYS A 106 2.69 -8.73 8.08
C LYS A 106 3.60 -9.29 7.01
N LEU A 107 4.39 -8.41 6.41
CA LEU A 107 5.60 -8.79 5.68
C LEU A 107 6.81 -8.46 6.54
N LYS A 108 7.70 -9.44 6.73
CA LYS A 108 9.03 -9.21 7.32
C LYS A 108 10.04 -9.06 6.19
N LEU A 109 10.72 -7.93 6.19
CA LEU A 109 11.69 -7.55 5.18
C LEU A 109 13.07 -7.43 5.80
N VAL A 110 14.09 -7.61 4.97
CA VAL A 110 15.48 -7.26 5.30
C VAL A 110 15.94 -6.28 4.24
N ILE A 111 16.41 -5.12 4.65
CA ILE A 111 16.96 -4.12 3.71
C ILE A 111 18.36 -4.58 3.34
N ILE A 112 18.62 -4.67 2.03
CA ILE A 112 19.92 -5.10 1.51
C ILE A 112 20.77 -3.86 1.22
N ASP A 113 20.23 -2.93 0.42
CA ASP A 113 20.95 -1.74 -0.02
C ASP A 113 19.98 -0.64 -0.46
N ARG A 114 20.48 0.60 -0.56
CA ARG A 114 19.77 1.70 -1.22
C ARG A 114 19.80 1.47 -2.73
N ALA A 115 18.64 1.59 -3.36
CA ALA A 115 18.49 1.35 -4.79
C ALA A 115 18.04 2.62 -5.49
N GLU A 116 18.39 2.78 -6.76
CA GLU A 116 17.72 3.73 -7.64
C GLU A 116 16.41 3.10 -8.13
N CYS A 117 15.27 3.53 -7.59
CA CYS A 117 14.00 3.16 -8.19
C CYS A 117 13.80 4.06 -9.41
N ALA A 118 13.81 3.47 -10.61
CA ALA A 118 13.37 4.19 -11.80
C ALA A 118 12.00 4.80 -11.51
N ARG A 119 11.82 6.11 -11.79
CA ARG A 119 10.52 6.80 -11.70
C ARG A 119 9.49 5.95 -12.43
N LYS A 120 8.68 5.20 -11.68
CA LYS A 120 7.67 4.33 -12.29
C LYS A 120 6.67 5.26 -12.97
N THR A 121 6.52 5.17 -14.28
CA THR A 121 5.32 5.68 -14.96
C THR A 121 4.13 5.17 -14.17
N HIS A 122 3.31 6.07 -13.64
CA HIS A 122 2.26 5.74 -12.67
C HIS A 122 1.10 4.98 -13.35
N SER A 123 1.35 3.76 -13.82
CA SER A 123 0.32 2.82 -14.25
C SER A 123 -0.17 2.09 -13.01
N TYR A 124 -1.40 2.39 -12.59
CA TYR A 124 -2.05 1.66 -11.53
C TYR A 124 -2.77 0.44 -12.09
N ASP A 125 -2.43 -0.74 -11.58
CA ASP A 125 -3.23 -1.93 -11.81
C ASP A 125 -4.46 -1.86 -10.91
N TYR A 126 -5.60 -1.46 -11.48
CA TYR A 126 -6.87 -1.44 -10.78
C TYR A 126 -7.51 -2.82 -10.82
N TYR A 127 -7.90 -3.32 -9.65
CA TYR A 127 -8.66 -4.57 -9.51
C TYR A 127 -10.14 -4.36 -9.82
N ILE A 128 -10.64 -3.14 -9.61
CA ILE A 128 -12.01 -2.72 -9.91
C ILE A 128 -11.95 -1.50 -10.82
N THR A 129 -12.63 -1.56 -11.96
CA THR A 129 -12.69 -0.47 -12.94
C THR A 129 -14.12 0.01 -13.22
N SER A 130 -15.14 -0.71 -12.75
CA SER A 130 -16.55 -0.37 -12.98
C SER A 130 -17.46 -0.95 -11.89
N GLY A 131 -18.65 -0.36 -11.69
CA GLY A 131 -19.69 -0.86 -10.79
C GLY A 131 -19.85 -0.04 -9.50
N SER A 132 -20.64 -0.57 -8.56
CA SER A 132 -20.85 0.01 -7.24
C SER A 132 -20.29 -0.91 -6.15
N ILE A 133 -19.54 -0.33 -5.21
CA ILE A 133 -18.97 -1.05 -4.07
C ILE A 133 -19.86 -0.74 -2.86
N LYS A 134 -20.51 -1.76 -2.31
CA LYS A 134 -21.30 -1.62 -1.05
C LYS A 134 -20.45 -1.90 0.19
N ARG A 135 -19.55 -2.86 0.08
CA ARG A 135 -18.65 -3.29 1.14
C ARG A 135 -17.31 -3.70 0.53
N TRP A 136 -16.23 -3.27 1.16
CA TRP A 136 -14.87 -3.64 0.80
C TRP A 136 -14.15 -4.21 2.02
N GLN A 137 -13.77 -5.48 1.97
CA GLN A 137 -12.95 -6.10 2.99
C GLN A 137 -11.50 -6.11 2.52
N TYR A 138 -10.63 -5.43 3.27
CA TYR A 138 -9.21 -5.31 2.95
C TYR A 138 -8.36 -6.44 3.55
N SER A 139 -8.73 -6.90 4.74
CA SER A 139 -8.04 -7.97 5.44
C SER A 139 -8.39 -9.35 4.84
N PRO A 140 -7.43 -10.30 4.79
CA PRO A 140 -7.72 -11.68 4.43
C PRO A 140 -8.72 -12.34 5.38
N ASP A 141 -9.37 -13.41 4.93
CA ASP A 141 -10.28 -14.20 5.77
C ASP A 141 -9.51 -14.84 6.95
N GLY A 142 -10.09 -14.74 8.15
CA GLY A 142 -9.47 -15.23 9.38
C GLY A 142 -8.33 -14.35 9.92
N ALA A 143 -8.13 -13.14 9.38
CA ALA A 143 -7.17 -12.19 9.93
C ALA A 143 -7.55 -11.75 11.36
N VAL A 144 -6.54 -11.58 12.21
CA VAL A 144 -6.74 -11.14 13.62
C VAL A 144 -7.45 -9.79 13.71
N LYS A 145 -7.29 -8.94 12.68
CA LYS A 145 -7.95 -7.63 12.59
C LYS A 145 -8.73 -7.52 11.29
N LEU A 146 -10.04 -7.34 11.41
CA LEU A 146 -10.91 -7.01 10.29
C LEU A 146 -10.74 -5.53 9.93
N ILE A 147 -10.39 -5.25 8.68
CA ILE A 147 -10.35 -3.92 8.10
C ILE A 147 -11.33 -3.94 6.94
N GLU A 148 -12.46 -3.23 7.11
CA GLU A 148 -13.47 -3.10 6.07
C GLU A 148 -13.85 -1.63 5.86
N THR A 149 -14.47 -1.37 4.73
CA THR A 149 -15.08 -0.09 4.39
C THR A 149 -16.46 -0.34 3.85
N VAL A 150 -17.46 0.26 4.50
CA VAL A 150 -18.84 0.31 4.03
C VAL A 150 -19.04 1.68 3.38
N PHE A 151 -19.70 1.68 2.22
CA PHE A 151 -19.99 2.86 1.41
C PHE A 151 -21.45 3.28 1.63
#